data_AF-A0A842KVY6-F1
#
_entry.id   AF-A0A842KVY6-F1
#
_cell.length_a   1.000
_cell.length_b   1.000
_cell.length_c   1.000
_cell.angle_alpha   90.00
_cell.angle_beta   90.00
_cell.angle_gamma   90.00
#
_symmetry.space_group_name_H-M   'P 1'
#
loop_
_entity.id
_entity.type
_entity.pdbx_description
1 polymer ?
#
loop_
_entity_poly.entity_id
_entity_poly.type
_entity_poly.pdbx_seq_one_letter_code
_entity_poly.pdbx_strand_id
1 'polypeptide(L)'
;AVLTVSRIISFMITYYAAYTYAFFLGLILASAYLVFNKIDGFSLKNLVSSIIGFIFAFLFVGLNPIQANHTLPVIFISGMVAICAMILPGISGAFMLLLLNQYEYMLGALIRFSILDIIAFIVGAVIGIISFSRFLDYLLRNHESMTMAFLVGLMIGTLRLPYSKMSIIQSTPSLIPAVIIAILGFFIVFLIEKKFHYIEY
;
A
#
# COMPACT_ATOMS: atom_id res chain seq x y z
N ALA A 1 6.70 -14.60 15.13
CA ALA A 1 6.29 -13.19 15.05
C ALA A 1 5.24 -12.93 13.97
N VAL A 2 5.55 -13.13 12.68
CA VAL A 2 4.64 -12.82 11.55
C VAL A 2 3.28 -13.51 11.64
N LEU A 3 3.26 -14.82 11.94
CA LEU A 3 2.01 -15.58 12.09
C LEU A 3 1.12 -15.07 13.25
N THR A 4 1.75 -14.63 14.35
CA THR A 4 1.03 -14.12 15.53
C THR A 4 0.41 -12.75 15.23
N VAL A 5 1.17 -11.85 14.60
CA VAL A 5 0.69 -10.52 14.21
C VAL A 5 -0.43 -10.63 13.17
N SER A 6 -0.28 -11.51 12.18
CA SER A 6 -1.31 -11.78 11.18
C SER A 6 -2.63 -12.24 11.82
N ARG A 7 -2.60 -13.16 12.79
CA ARG A 7 -3.81 -13.60 13.51
C ARG A 7 -4.47 -12.49 14.31
N ILE A 8 -3.70 -11.64 14.98
CA ILE A 8 -4.23 -10.50 15.74
C ILE A 8 -4.91 -9.52 14.79
N ILE A 9 -4.25 -9.14 13.70
CA ILE A 9 -4.82 -8.23 12.70
C ILE A 9 -6.11 -8.82 12.10
N SER A 10 -6.11 -10.11 11.75
CA SER A 10 -7.31 -10.79 11.27
C SER A 10 -8.45 -10.74 12.28
N PHE A 11 -8.17 -11.04 13.56
CA PHE A 11 -9.16 -10.92 14.63
C PHE A 11 -9.73 -9.49 14.74
N MET A 12 -8.85 -8.47 14.71
CA MET A 12 -9.29 -7.06 14.78
C MET A 12 -10.11 -6.64 13.56
N ILE A 13 -9.75 -7.08 12.36
CA ILE A 13 -10.53 -6.82 11.13
C ILE A 13 -11.88 -7.53 11.19
N THR A 14 -11.99 -8.73 11.76
CA THR A 14 -13.26 -9.47 11.84
C THR A 14 -14.22 -8.87 12.86
N TYR A 15 -13.74 -8.51 14.07
CA TYR A 15 -14.60 -8.06 15.17
C TYR A 15 -14.66 -6.55 15.37
N TYR A 16 -13.62 -5.81 14.95
CA TYR A 16 -13.46 -4.37 15.15
C TYR A 16 -13.03 -3.66 13.86
N ALA A 17 -13.62 -4.07 12.73
CA ALA A 17 -13.25 -3.63 11.39
C ALA A 17 -13.10 -2.11 11.27
N ALA A 18 -14.13 -1.35 11.65
CA ALA A 18 -14.15 0.09 11.46
C ALA A 18 -13.04 0.81 12.27
N TYR A 19 -12.78 0.36 13.51
CA TYR A 19 -11.70 0.87 14.33
C TYR A 19 -10.32 0.51 13.78
N THR A 20 -10.18 -0.70 13.23
CA THR A 20 -8.93 -1.15 12.61
C THR A 20 -8.62 -0.32 11.36
N TYR A 21 -9.61 -0.03 10.53
CA TYR A 21 -9.43 0.85 9.38
C TYR A 21 -9.18 2.31 9.78
N ALA A 22 -9.80 2.80 10.86
CA ALA A 22 -9.50 4.12 11.42
C ALA A 22 -8.05 4.20 11.91
N PHE A 23 -7.56 3.15 12.58
CA PHE A 23 -6.17 3.03 12.98
C PHE A 23 -5.22 3.09 11.77
N PHE A 24 -5.48 2.30 10.73
CA PHE A 24 -4.69 2.31 9.49
C PHE A 24 -4.70 3.67 8.78
N LEU A 25 -5.84 4.36 8.76
CA LEU A 25 -5.95 5.72 8.25
C LEU A 25 -4.97 6.66 8.98
N GLY A 26 -4.90 6.56 10.31
CA GLY A 26 -3.94 7.28 11.14
C GLY A 26 -2.48 6.98 10.80
N LEU A 27 -2.12 5.70 10.65
CA LEU A 27 -0.77 5.27 10.28
C LEU A 27 -0.33 5.84 8.91
N ILE A 28 -1.23 5.78 7.92
CA ILE A 28 -0.95 6.25 6.57
C ILE A 28 -0.79 7.78 6.56
N LEU A 29 -1.65 8.51 7.28
CA LEU A 29 -1.53 9.96 7.43
C LEU A 29 -0.22 10.38 8.10
N ALA A 30 0.19 9.71 9.17
CA ALA A 30 1.47 9.99 9.81
C ALA A 30 2.64 9.74 8.87
N SER A 31 2.61 8.62 8.16
CA SER A 31 3.64 8.29 7.17
C SER A 31 3.70 9.34 6.05
N ALA A 32 2.54 9.76 5.53
CA ALA A 32 2.45 10.78 4.49
C ALA A 32 2.97 12.13 4.97
N TYR A 33 2.64 12.52 6.21
CA TYR A 33 3.14 13.74 6.85
C TYR A 33 4.67 13.72 7.01
N LEU A 34 5.24 12.60 7.46
CA LEU A 34 6.68 12.46 7.64
C LEU A 34 7.44 12.53 6.29
N VAL A 35 6.90 11.89 5.25
CA VAL A 35 7.48 11.96 3.89
C VAL A 35 7.33 13.37 3.31
N PHE A 36 6.19 14.04 3.55
CA PHE A 36 5.96 15.41 3.09
C PHE A 36 6.98 16.41 3.67
N ASN A 37 7.36 16.25 4.94
CA ASN A 37 8.36 17.09 5.58
C ASN A 37 9.78 16.91 5.02
N LYS A 38 10.03 15.86 4.21
CA LYS A 38 11.30 15.66 3.50
C LYS A 38 11.32 16.35 2.12
N ILE A 39 10.22 16.99 1.70
CA ILE A 39 10.14 17.71 0.42
C ILE A 39 10.69 19.13 0.61
N ASP A 40 11.78 19.44 -0.08
CA ASP A 40 12.38 20.78 -0.06
C ASP A 40 11.47 21.83 -0.72
N GLY A 41 10.83 22.65 0.13
CA GLY A 41 10.07 23.82 -0.28
C GLY A 41 8.83 23.54 -1.14
N PHE A 42 8.07 24.62 -1.40
CA PHE A 42 6.92 24.56 -2.29
C PHE A 42 7.38 24.81 -3.74
N SER A 43 7.17 23.83 -4.62
CA SER A 43 7.36 24.00 -6.05
C SER A 43 6.12 23.53 -6.82
N LEU A 44 5.78 24.23 -7.91
CA LEU A 44 4.65 23.85 -8.75
C LEU A 44 4.80 22.43 -9.29
N LYS A 45 6.04 22.00 -9.57
CA LYS A 45 6.36 20.63 -10.01
C LYS A 45 6.01 19.61 -8.93
N ASN A 46 6.34 19.87 -7.67
CA ASN A 46 6.01 18.98 -6.54
C ASN A 46 4.49 18.91 -6.35
N LEU A 47 3.78 20.04 -6.42
CA LEU A 47 2.32 20.05 -6.32
C LEU A 47 1.67 19.21 -7.42
N VAL A 48 2.06 19.43 -8.68
CA VAL A 48 1.54 18.66 -9.82
C VAL A 48 1.85 17.17 -9.66
N SER A 49 3.06 16.83 -9.24
CA SER A 49 3.46 15.43 -9.01
C SER A 49 2.64 14.77 -7.90
N SER A 50 2.38 15.47 -6.80
CA SER A 50 1.50 15.01 -5.72
C SER A 50 0.06 14.82 -6.18
N ILE A 51 -0.49 15.74 -6.98
CA ILE A 51 -1.84 15.61 -7.55
C ILE A 51 -1.92 14.39 -8.48
N ILE A 52 -0.91 14.17 -9.32
CA ILE A 52 -0.86 12.99 -10.20
C ILE A 52 -0.82 11.70 -9.37
N GLY A 53 0.02 11.64 -8.33
CA GLY A 53 0.08 10.50 -7.41
C GLY A 53 -1.25 10.26 -6.71
N PHE A 54 -1.89 11.31 -6.21
CA PHE A 54 -3.20 11.24 -5.57
C PHE A 54 -4.27 10.69 -6.51
N ILE A 55 -4.40 11.26 -7.72
CA ILE A 55 -5.40 10.82 -8.70
C ILE A 55 -5.14 9.36 -9.10
N PHE A 56 -3.88 9.01 -9.37
CA PHE A 56 -3.49 7.65 -9.72
C PHE A 56 -3.91 6.67 -8.63
N ALA A 57 -3.49 6.88 -7.39
CA ALA A 57 -3.83 5.99 -6.27
C ALA A 57 -5.33 5.95 -6.01
N PHE A 58 -6.00 7.11 -6.01
CA PHE A 58 -7.42 7.20 -5.73
C PHE A 58 -8.25 6.42 -6.75
N LEU A 59 -7.95 6.58 -8.05
CA LEU A 59 -8.60 5.84 -9.12
C LEU A 59 -8.29 4.35 -9.02
N PHE A 60 -7.00 4.02 -8.85
CA PHE A 60 -6.51 2.65 -8.80
C PHE A 60 -7.16 1.83 -7.67
N VAL A 61 -7.23 2.39 -6.46
CA VAL A 61 -7.88 1.76 -5.30
C VAL A 61 -9.38 1.55 -5.49
N GLY A 62 -10.02 2.36 -6.33
CA GLY A 62 -11.44 2.22 -6.66
C GLY A 62 -11.75 1.35 -7.86
N LEU A 63 -10.74 0.72 -8.49
CA LEU A 63 -10.98 -0.19 -9.61
C LEU A 63 -11.67 -1.46 -9.12
N ASN A 64 -12.55 -1.99 -9.96
CA ASN A 64 -13.11 -3.32 -9.77
C ASN A 64 -12.13 -4.37 -10.30
N PRO A 65 -12.12 -5.59 -9.73
CA PRO A 65 -11.34 -6.70 -10.26
C PRO A 65 -11.64 -6.97 -11.74
N ILE A 66 -10.59 -7.15 -12.53
CA ILE A 66 -10.68 -7.53 -13.93
C ILE A 66 -10.64 -9.06 -14.05
N GLN A 67 -11.41 -9.64 -14.97
CA GLN A 67 -11.36 -11.08 -15.25
C GLN A 67 -10.18 -11.40 -16.17
N ALA A 68 -8.96 -11.36 -15.62
CA ALA A 68 -7.78 -11.80 -16.37
C ALA A 68 -7.72 -13.34 -16.41
N ASN A 69 -7.27 -13.87 -17.55
CA ASN A 69 -7.01 -15.31 -17.72
C ASN A 69 -5.80 -15.76 -16.89
N HIS A 70 -5.63 -17.07 -16.73
CA HIS A 70 -4.54 -17.66 -15.93
C HIS A 70 -3.44 -18.29 -16.77
N THR A 71 -3.05 -17.64 -17.87
CA THR A 71 -1.95 -18.12 -18.70
C THR A 71 -0.60 -17.73 -18.08
N LEU A 72 0.45 -18.50 -18.37
CA LEU A 72 1.81 -18.24 -17.83
C LEU A 72 2.29 -16.79 -18.05
N PRO A 73 2.09 -16.13 -19.20
CA PRO A 73 2.45 -14.72 -19.36
C PRO A 73 1.69 -13.78 -18.43
N VAL A 74 0.40 -14.04 -18.19
CA VAL A 74 -0.40 -13.23 -17.27
C VAL A 74 0.06 -13.43 -15.83
N ILE A 75 0.35 -14.67 -15.43
CA ILE A 75 0.88 -15.00 -14.10
C ILE A 75 2.24 -14.31 -13.88
N PHE A 76 3.12 -14.37 -14.88
CA PHE A 76 4.40 -13.67 -14.88
C PHE A 76 4.23 -12.16 -14.68
N ILE A 77 3.39 -11.51 -15.49
CA ILE A 77 3.12 -10.06 -15.36
C ILE A 77 2.50 -9.75 -14.01
N SER A 78 1.63 -10.62 -13.49
CA SER A 78 0.97 -10.43 -12.20
C SER A 78 1.97 -10.47 -11.05
N GLY A 79 2.95 -11.38 -11.09
CA GLY A 79 4.06 -11.41 -10.14
C GLY A 79 4.91 -10.13 -10.21
N MET A 80 5.20 -9.67 -11.43
CA MET A 80 5.93 -8.42 -11.67
C MET A 80 5.20 -7.21 -11.09
N VAL A 81 3.92 -7.04 -11.38
CA VAL A 81 3.17 -5.86 -10.91
C VAL A 81 2.88 -5.95 -9.41
N ALA A 82 2.58 -7.15 -8.88
CA ALA A 82 2.30 -7.33 -7.45
C ALA A 82 3.50 -6.99 -6.56
N ILE A 83 4.72 -7.36 -6.94
CA ILE A 83 5.91 -7.00 -6.16
C ILE A 83 6.25 -5.52 -6.29
N CYS A 84 6.07 -4.91 -7.47
CA CYS A 84 6.23 -3.46 -7.63
C CYS A 84 5.24 -2.72 -6.74
N ALA A 85 3.98 -3.15 -6.73
CA ALA A 85 2.95 -2.62 -5.85
C ALA A 85 3.33 -2.70 -4.36
N MET A 86 4.10 -3.70 -3.92
CA MET A 86 4.58 -3.79 -2.53
C MET A 86 5.70 -2.80 -2.19
N ILE A 87 6.41 -2.27 -3.20
CA ILE A 87 7.46 -1.25 -2.98
C ILE A 87 6.83 0.15 -2.81
N LEU A 88 5.77 0.47 -3.57
CA LEU A 88 5.12 1.78 -3.45
C LEU A 88 4.34 1.88 -2.13
N PRO A 89 4.44 3.02 -1.42
CA PRO A 89 3.73 3.22 -0.17
C PRO A 89 2.21 3.29 -0.41
N GLY A 90 1.46 2.59 0.45
CA GLY A 90 0.00 2.59 0.42
C GLY A 90 -0.63 1.66 -0.64
N ILE A 91 0.16 1.02 -1.52
CA ILE A 91 -0.33 0.02 -2.47
C ILE A 91 0.04 -1.38 -1.96
N SER A 92 -0.88 -2.35 -2.04
CA SER A 92 -0.65 -3.72 -1.57
C SER A 92 -0.54 -4.70 -2.74
N GLY A 93 0.50 -5.53 -2.74
CA GLY A 93 0.67 -6.59 -3.76
C GLY A 93 -0.47 -7.63 -3.74
N ALA A 94 -0.98 -7.98 -2.56
CA ALA A 94 -2.13 -8.88 -2.45
C ALA A 94 -3.40 -8.26 -3.05
N PHE A 95 -3.59 -6.95 -2.87
CA PHE A 95 -4.67 -6.21 -3.53
C PHE A 95 -4.48 -6.17 -5.04
N MET A 96 -3.25 -5.99 -5.53
CA MET A 96 -2.95 -6.10 -6.97
C MET A 96 -3.36 -7.46 -7.54
N LEU A 97 -3.05 -8.56 -6.84
CA LEU A 97 -3.45 -9.90 -7.27
C LEU A 97 -4.96 -10.10 -7.25
N LEU A 98 -5.68 -9.51 -6.28
CA LEU A 98 -7.14 -9.53 -6.27
C LEU A 98 -7.71 -8.75 -7.46
N LEU A 99 -7.17 -7.56 -7.76
CA LEU A 99 -7.59 -6.77 -8.91
C LEU A 99 -7.34 -7.48 -10.23
N LEU A 100 -6.24 -8.22 -10.36
CA LEU A 100 -5.91 -9.01 -11.55
C LEU A 100 -6.62 -10.38 -11.58
N ASN A 101 -7.50 -10.68 -10.62
CA ASN A 101 -8.15 -11.99 -10.47
C ASN A 101 -7.14 -13.16 -10.36
N GLN A 102 -5.93 -12.92 -9.88
CA GLN A 102 -4.90 -13.95 -9.72
C GLN A 102 -4.73 -14.44 -8.28
N TYR A 103 -5.29 -13.74 -7.28
CA TYR A 103 -5.08 -14.08 -5.87
C TYR A 103 -5.51 -15.52 -5.55
N GLU A 104 -6.78 -15.85 -5.82
CA GLU A 104 -7.32 -17.20 -5.55
C GLU A 104 -6.67 -18.27 -6.42
N TYR A 105 -6.38 -17.93 -7.69
CA TYR A 105 -5.68 -18.84 -8.60
C TYR A 105 -4.29 -19.21 -8.08
N MET A 106 -3.49 -18.21 -7.69
CA MET A 106 -2.14 -18.43 -7.17
C MET A 106 -2.14 -19.12 -5.82
N LEU A 107 -3.12 -18.84 -4.95
CA LEU A 107 -3.31 -19.58 -3.71
C LEU A 107 -3.59 -21.07 -3.99
N GLY A 108 -4.46 -21.36 -4.95
CA GLY A 108 -4.73 -22.72 -5.41
C GLY A 108 -3.50 -23.39 -6.05
N ALA A 109 -2.70 -22.64 -6.82
CA ALA A 109 -1.45 -23.11 -7.40
C ALA A 109 -0.44 -23.49 -6.31
N LEU A 110 -0.32 -22.72 -5.24
CA LEU A 110 0.52 -23.03 -4.09
C LEU A 110 0.06 -24.31 -3.37
N ILE A 111 -1.25 -24.45 -3.10
CA ILE A 111 -1.80 -25.62 -2.41
C ILE A 111 -1.62 -26.91 -3.23
N ARG A 112 -1.81 -26.84 -4.54
CA ARG A 112 -1.65 -27.99 -5.45
C ARG A 112 -0.21 -28.19 -5.92
N PHE A 113 0.73 -27.36 -5.47
CA PHE A 113 2.11 -27.35 -5.94
C PHE A 113 2.22 -27.29 -7.48
N SER A 114 1.49 -26.37 -8.12
CA SER A 114 1.63 -26.10 -9.56
C SER A 114 2.96 -25.37 -9.82
N ILE A 115 4.03 -26.15 -9.94
CA ILE A 115 5.42 -25.65 -9.99
C ILE A 115 5.61 -24.66 -11.15
N LEU A 116 5.02 -24.92 -12.31
CA LEU A 116 5.17 -24.04 -13.48
C LEU A 116 4.59 -22.64 -13.24
N ASP A 117 3.38 -22.56 -12.67
CA ASP A 117 2.72 -21.29 -12.39
C ASP A 117 3.46 -20.52 -11.28
N ILE A 118 3.90 -21.23 -10.25
CA ILE A 118 4.68 -20.65 -9.14
C ILE A 118 6.01 -20.10 -9.67
N ILE A 119 6.73 -20.85 -10.50
CA ILE A 119 7.99 -20.38 -11.09
C ILE A 119 7.74 -19.17 -11.99
N ALA A 120 6.73 -19.20 -12.87
CA ALA A 120 6.41 -18.06 -13.72
C ALA A 120 6.14 -16.80 -12.89
N PHE A 121 5.37 -16.94 -11.81
CA PHE A 121 5.09 -15.86 -10.86
C PHE A 121 6.36 -15.33 -10.19
N ILE A 122 7.19 -16.22 -9.64
CA ILE A 122 8.42 -15.86 -8.92
C ILE A 122 9.41 -15.17 -9.87
N VAL A 123 9.62 -15.70 -11.07
CA VAL A 123 10.51 -15.09 -12.06
C VAL A 123 10.00 -13.69 -12.45
N GLY A 124 8.69 -13.54 -12.64
CA GLY A 124 8.06 -12.24 -12.85
C GLY A 124 8.31 -11.27 -11.70
N ALA A 125 8.14 -11.72 -10.46
CA ALA A 125 8.41 -10.92 -9.26
C ALA A 125 9.91 -10.55 -9.14
N VAL A 126 10.84 -11.47 -9.40
CA VAL A 126 12.28 -11.17 -9.34
C VAL A 126 12.68 -10.14 -10.40
N ILE A 127 12.17 -10.26 -11.62
CA ILE A 127 12.43 -9.27 -12.67
C ILE A 127 11.78 -7.92 -12.32
N GLY A 128 10.56 -7.95 -11.80
CA GLY A 128 9.83 -6.76 -11.37
C GLY A 128 10.56 -5.99 -10.28
N ILE A 129 10.98 -6.67 -9.22
CA ILE A 129 11.65 -6.01 -8.10
C ILE A 129 13.00 -5.41 -8.51
N ILE A 130 13.78 -6.10 -9.36
CA ILE A 130 15.08 -5.61 -9.82
C ILE A 130 14.90 -4.38 -10.73
N SER A 131 13.99 -4.47 -11.70
CA SER A 131 13.74 -3.37 -12.64
C SER A 131 13.14 -2.15 -11.95
N PHE A 132 12.12 -2.36 -11.13
CA PHE A 132 11.41 -1.27 -10.46
C PHE A 132 12.21 -0.62 -9.35
N SER A 133 12.96 -1.39 -8.53
CA SER A 133 13.83 -0.80 -7.50
C SER A 133 14.89 0.11 -8.11
N ARG A 134 15.48 -0.27 -9.26
CA ARG A 134 16.44 0.57 -9.98
C ARG A 134 15.79 1.83 -10.55
N PHE A 135 14.60 1.71 -11.12
CA PHE A 135 13.85 2.84 -11.64
C PHE A 135 13.48 3.83 -10.53
N LEU A 136 12.99 3.33 -9.39
CA LEU A 136 12.63 4.16 -8.26
C LEU A 136 13.85 4.82 -7.62
N ASP A 137 14.96 4.09 -7.44
CA ASP A 137 16.22 4.66 -6.95
C ASP A 137 16.75 5.76 -7.89
N TYR A 138 16.67 5.55 -9.20
CA TYR A 138 17.00 6.59 -10.18
C TYR A 138 16.13 7.84 -10.03
N LEU A 139 14.81 7.68 -9.85
CA LEU A 139 13.90 8.81 -9.65
C LEU A 139 14.16 9.53 -8.32
N LEU A 140 14.40 8.80 -7.24
CA LEU A 140 14.73 9.40 -5.94
C LEU A 140 16.06 10.15 -5.96
N ARG A 141 17.07 9.69 -6.72
CA ARG A 141 18.37 10.39 -6.82
C ARG A 141 18.34 11.62 -7.72
N ASN A 142 17.61 11.56 -8.83
CA ASN A 142 17.65 12.62 -9.86
C ASN A 142 16.46 13.59 -9.78
N HIS A 143 15.35 13.16 -9.18
CA HIS A 143 14.09 13.91 -9.08
C HIS A 143 13.50 13.76 -7.67
N GLU A 144 14.33 13.83 -6.63
CA GLU A 144 13.97 13.54 -5.23
C GLU A 144 12.67 14.23 -4.80
N SER A 145 12.61 15.56 -4.86
CA SER A 145 11.46 16.33 -4.36
C SER A 145 10.16 15.99 -5.12
N MET A 146 10.24 15.76 -6.43
CA MET A 146 9.08 15.39 -7.25
C MET A 146 8.62 13.96 -6.91
N THR A 147 9.57 13.03 -6.77
CA THR A 147 9.27 11.64 -6.43
C THR A 147 8.66 11.55 -5.04
N MET A 148 9.23 12.23 -4.05
CA MET A 148 8.67 12.30 -2.69
C MET A 148 7.27 12.92 -2.70
N ALA A 149 7.05 13.99 -3.46
CA ALA A 149 5.72 14.58 -3.60
C ALA A 149 4.71 13.62 -4.24
N PHE A 150 5.11 12.88 -5.29
CA PHE A 150 4.30 11.81 -5.89
C PHE A 150 3.95 10.72 -4.87
N LEU A 151 4.93 10.26 -4.09
CA LEU A 151 4.72 9.25 -3.04
C LEU A 151 3.75 9.73 -1.96
N VAL A 152 3.85 11.00 -1.52
CA VAL A 152 2.87 11.60 -0.61
C VAL A 152 1.48 11.60 -1.24
N GLY A 153 1.38 12.03 -2.50
CA GLY A 153 0.15 11.97 -3.28
C GLY A 153 -0.47 10.58 -3.28
N LEU A 154 0.32 9.55 -3.60
CA LEU A 154 -0.12 8.14 -3.56
C LEU A 154 -0.66 7.75 -2.19
N MET A 155 0.07 8.05 -1.11
CA MET A 155 -0.34 7.70 0.25
C MET A 155 -1.68 8.33 0.61
N ILE A 156 -1.85 9.63 0.33
CA ILE A 156 -3.13 10.32 0.56
C ILE A 156 -4.24 9.75 -0.32
N GLY A 157 -3.96 9.41 -1.59
CA GLY A 157 -4.94 8.79 -2.49
C GLY A 157 -5.41 7.42 -1.99
N THR A 158 -4.52 6.63 -1.38
CA THR A 158 -4.84 5.30 -0.85
C THR A 158 -5.74 5.32 0.37
N LEU A 159 -5.88 6.47 1.05
CA LEU A 159 -6.82 6.64 2.18
C LEU A 159 -8.28 6.37 1.78
N ARG A 160 -8.60 6.40 0.48
CA ARG A 160 -9.90 5.97 -0.06
C ARG A 160 -10.29 4.56 0.43
N LEU A 161 -9.33 3.63 0.55
CA LEU A 161 -9.61 2.25 0.96
C LEU A 161 -10.10 2.16 2.41
N PRO A 162 -9.33 2.56 3.44
CA PRO A 162 -9.80 2.50 4.82
C PRO A 162 -11.05 3.35 5.04
N TYR A 163 -11.15 4.53 4.40
CA TYR A 163 -12.34 5.37 4.49
C TYR A 163 -13.60 4.66 3.98
N SER A 164 -13.54 4.05 2.78
CA SER A 164 -14.71 3.35 2.21
C SER A 164 -15.10 2.12 3.03
N LYS A 165 -14.13 1.40 3.60
CA LYS A 165 -14.41 0.27 4.49
C LYS A 165 -15.10 0.72 5.77
N MET A 166 -14.69 1.84 6.36
CA MET A 166 -15.36 2.41 7.54
C MET A 166 -16.80 2.83 7.24
N SER A 167 -17.09 3.42 6.08
CA SER A 167 -18.43 3.91 5.74
C SER A 167 -19.44 2.81 5.42
N ILE A 168 -18.99 1.65 4.92
CA ILE A 168 -19.86 0.53 4.54
C ILE A 168 -20.30 -0.30 5.75
N ILE A 169 -19.54 -0.28 6.84
CA ILE A 169 -19.86 -1.03 8.07
C ILE A 169 -21.04 -0.32 8.76
N GLN A 170 -22.26 -0.83 8.54
CA GLN A 170 -23.54 -0.28 8.99
C GLN A 170 -23.73 -0.20 10.52
N SER A 171 -22.82 -0.77 11.30
CA SER A 171 -22.68 -0.42 12.72
C SER A 171 -21.81 0.81 12.78
N THR A 172 -22.39 2.01 12.69
CA THR A 172 -21.64 3.25 12.87
C THR A 172 -20.85 3.15 14.17
N PRO A 173 -19.50 3.01 14.12
CA PRO A 173 -18.76 3.33 15.32
C PRO A 173 -19.11 4.77 15.62
N SER A 174 -19.35 5.10 16.89
CA SER A 174 -19.41 6.49 17.27
C SER A 174 -18.17 7.19 16.69
N LEU A 175 -18.41 8.28 15.96
CA LEU A 175 -17.37 8.98 15.18
C LEU A 175 -16.17 9.35 16.07
N ILE A 176 -16.46 9.66 17.33
CA ILE A 176 -15.50 10.05 18.36
C ILE A 176 -14.46 8.94 18.63
N PRO A 177 -14.81 7.70 19.05
CA PRO A 177 -13.85 6.61 19.18
C PRO A 177 -13.03 6.30 17.92
N ALA A 178 -13.63 6.37 16.73
CA ALA A 178 -12.90 6.15 15.49
C ALA A 178 -11.79 7.20 15.28
N VAL A 179 -12.12 8.47 15.52
CA VAL A 179 -11.13 9.58 15.45
C VAL A 179 -10.03 9.41 16.50
N ILE A 180 -10.38 9.03 17.74
CA ILE A 180 -9.38 8.77 18.78
C ILE A 180 -8.40 7.68 18.36
N ILE A 181 -8.91 6.59 17.78
CA ILE A 181 -8.08 5.46 17.33
C ILE A 181 -7.20 5.86 16.13
N ALA A 182 -7.72 6.67 15.20
CA ALA A 182 -6.92 7.23 14.11
C ALA A 182 -5.80 8.13 14.63
N ILE A 183 -6.09 9.00 15.60
CA ILE A 183 -5.09 9.85 16.26
C ILE A 183 -4.03 8.98 16.96
N LEU A 184 -4.44 7.91 17.65
CA LEU A 184 -3.53 6.96 18.28
C LEU A 184 -2.58 6.32 17.26
N GLY A 185 -3.11 5.85 16.13
CA GLY A 185 -2.31 5.32 15.02
C GLY A 185 -1.31 6.35 14.49
N PHE A 186 -1.77 7.58 14.27
CA PHE A 186 -0.90 8.67 13.83
C PHE A 186 0.28 8.90 14.80
N PHE A 187 -0.02 9.04 16.09
CA PHE A 187 1.02 9.27 17.10
C PHE A 187 1.97 8.10 17.27
N ILE A 188 1.52 6.86 17.11
CA ILE A 188 2.39 5.68 17.17
C ILE A 188 3.49 5.78 16.10
N VAL A 189 3.11 6.01 14.84
CA VAL A 189 4.10 6.14 13.75
C VAL A 189 4.98 7.37 13.95
N PHE A 190 4.38 8.50 14.32
CA PHE A 190 5.11 9.75 14.54
C PHE A 190 6.17 9.62 15.65
N LEU A 191 5.84 9.00 16.78
CA LEU A 191 6.76 8.78 17.89
C LEU A 191 7.84 7.76 17.54
N ILE A 192 7.48 6.70 16.81
CA ILE A 192 8.43 5.70 16.34
C ILE A 192 9.48 6.36 15.44
N GLU A 193 9.06 7.10 14.41
CA GLU A 193 9.99 7.76 13.48
C GLU A 193 10.90 8.76 14.22
N LYS A 194 10.32 9.59 15.10
CA LYS A 194 11.09 10.58 15.87
C LYS A 194 12.14 9.93 16.79
N LYS A 195 11.84 8.76 17.34
CA LYS A 195 12.77 8.00 18.19
C LYS A 195 13.92 7.40 17.37
N PHE A 196 13.65 6.89 16.17
CA PHE A 196 14.69 6.33 15.29
C PHE A 196 15.63 7.42 14.73
N HIS A 197 15.09 8.61 14.42
CA HIS A 197 15.91 9.75 14.00
C HIS A 197 16.90 10.24 15.07
N TYR A 198 16.68 9.89 16.35
CA TYR A 198 17.55 10.24 17.47
C TYR A 198 18.72 9.25 17.66
N ILE A 199 18.74 8.13 16.95
CA ILE A 199 19.76 7.07 17.08
C ILE A 199 20.84 7.19 15.99
N GLU A 200 20.61 7.98 14.94
CA GLU A 200 21.55 8.17 13.82
C GLU A 200 22.48 9.40 13.95
N TYR A 201 22.60 9.98 15.15
CA TYR A 201 23.56 11.08 15.45
C TYR A 201 24.58 10.68 16.51
#